data_AF-A0A7H2BF01-F1
#
_entry.id   AF-A0A7H2BF01-F1
#
_cell.length_a   1.000
_cell.length_b   1.000
_cell.length_c   1.000
_cell.angle_alpha   90.00
_cell.angle_beta   90.00
_cell.angle_gamma   90.00
#
_symmetry.space_group_name_H-M   'P 1'
#
loop_
_entity.id
_entity.type
_entity.pdbx_description
1 polymer ?
#
loop_
_entity_poly.entity_id
_entity_poly.type
_entity_poly.pdbx_seq_one_letter_code
_entity_poly.pdbx_strand_id
1 'polypeptide(L)'
;MLHASSQINTDVVSPASDVSILHFTVNKDSDTPPYSQLRRAIISARAQGTFKAGDRLPPVRSLAQELNIAVNTVAKAYKELEAAGVIETHGRAGSFITAVDATEHKAHQLTADYVAAMRGLGFEDPQILTMCRHALGFEQIQHHA
;
A
#
# COMPACT_ATOMS: atom_id res chain seq x y z
N MET A 1 28.08 41.07 -42.74
CA MET A 1 27.43 41.37 -41.44
C MET A 1 27.29 40.07 -40.67
N LEU A 2 28.03 39.95 -39.57
CA LEU A 2 27.94 38.85 -38.61
C LEU A 2 26.60 38.90 -37.86
N HIS A 3 26.06 37.73 -37.51
CA HIS A 3 25.59 37.30 -36.18
C HIS A 3 25.34 35.77 -36.31
N ALA A 4 26.23 34.95 -35.73
CA ALA A 4 26.03 34.27 -34.45
C ALA A 4 24.97 33.16 -34.57
N SER A 5 25.40 31.90 -34.64
CA SER A 5 25.49 31.02 -33.46
C SER A 5 24.14 30.85 -32.77
N SER A 6 23.60 29.63 -32.74
CA SER A 6 23.53 28.90 -31.48
C SER A 6 22.88 27.55 -31.69
N GLN A 7 23.51 26.57 -31.07
CA GLN A 7 23.09 25.19 -30.90
C GLN A 7 21.66 25.13 -30.32
N ILE A 8 20.85 24.18 -30.78
CA ILE A 8 19.84 23.59 -29.89
C ILE A 8 20.50 22.35 -29.32
N ASN A 9 21.03 22.55 -28.12
CA ASN A 9 21.64 21.54 -27.29
C ASN A 9 20.65 20.42 -26.99
N THR A 10 21.15 19.21 -27.01
CA THR A 10 20.54 18.03 -26.41
C THR A 10 20.61 18.21 -24.90
N ASP A 11 19.47 18.24 -24.22
CA ASP A 11 19.41 17.97 -22.78
C ASP A 11 18.34 16.94 -22.50
N VAL A 12 18.82 15.70 -22.58
CA VAL A 12 18.37 14.57 -21.77
C VAL A 12 18.36 14.98 -20.30
N VAL A 13 17.18 15.01 -19.68
CA VAL A 13 16.85 14.49 -18.34
C VAL A 13 15.64 15.25 -17.78
N SER A 14 14.50 14.57 -17.66
CA SER A 14 13.47 14.97 -16.70
C SER A 14 13.82 14.29 -15.37
N PRO A 15 14.39 14.98 -14.38
CA PRO A 15 14.57 14.38 -13.07
C PRO A 15 13.22 14.31 -12.36
N ALA A 16 12.93 13.11 -11.87
CA ALA A 16 11.92 12.72 -10.90
C ALA A 16 11.12 13.86 -10.25
N SER A 17 9.82 13.90 -10.54
CA SER A 17 8.86 14.71 -9.79
C SER A 17 9.00 14.43 -8.29
N ASP A 18 9.32 15.50 -7.57
CA ASP A 18 9.36 15.64 -6.12
C ASP A 18 8.16 14.95 -5.45
N VAL A 19 8.43 13.99 -4.57
CA VAL A 19 7.38 13.36 -3.75
C VAL A 19 7.08 14.27 -2.55
N SER A 20 6.60 15.48 -2.80
CA SER A 20 6.19 16.41 -1.73
C SER A 20 4.78 16.12 -1.18
N ILE A 21 4.21 14.96 -1.49
CA ILE A 21 2.76 14.69 -1.30
C ILE A 21 2.48 13.81 -0.07
N LEU A 22 3.47 13.14 0.51
CA LEU A 22 3.31 12.43 1.77
C LEU A 22 3.75 13.31 2.95
N HIS A 23 2.85 14.16 3.46
CA HIS A 23 3.02 14.76 4.79
C HIS A 23 2.75 13.68 5.87
N PHE A 24 3.52 12.60 5.84
CA PHE A 24 3.42 11.48 6.76
C PHE A 24 4.53 11.60 7.80
N THR A 25 4.15 11.70 9.07
CA THR A 25 5.11 11.71 10.19
C THR A 25 5.02 10.36 10.89
N VAL A 26 6.13 9.62 10.95
CA VAL A 26 6.20 8.37 11.71
C VAL A 26 6.27 8.72 13.21
N ASN A 27 5.33 8.20 14.00
CA ASN A 27 5.41 8.32 15.45
C ASN A 27 6.28 7.18 16.01
N LYS A 28 7.49 7.50 16.45
CA LYS A 28 8.44 6.52 17.02
C LYS A 28 8.08 6.09 18.45
N ASP A 29 7.21 6.84 19.12
CA ASP A 29 6.75 6.59 20.50
C ASP A 29 5.43 5.77 20.55
N SER A 30 4.92 5.36 19.38
CA SER A 30 3.74 4.50 19.28
C SER A 30 4.10 3.02 19.43
N ASP A 31 3.24 2.25 20.09
CA ASP A 31 3.29 0.77 20.11
C ASP A 31 3.18 0.14 18.72
N THR A 32 2.78 0.92 17.70
CA THR A 32 2.72 0.43 16.31
C THR A 32 4.10 0.53 15.65
N PRO A 33 4.66 -0.58 15.13
CA PRO A 33 5.95 -0.54 14.45
C PRO A 33 5.97 0.44 13.26
N PRO A 34 7.06 1.21 13.06
CA PRO A 34 7.20 2.19 11.97
C PRO A 34 6.85 1.67 10.56
N TYR A 35 7.20 0.42 10.24
CA TYR A 35 6.89 -0.17 8.94
C TYR A 35 5.37 -0.32 8.73
N SER A 36 4.63 -0.65 9.80
CA SER A 36 3.18 -0.83 9.75
C SER A 36 2.47 0.51 9.64
N GLN A 37 3.01 1.57 10.25
CA GLN A 37 2.49 2.92 10.08
C GLN A 37 2.68 3.40 8.63
N LEU A 38 3.87 3.20 8.05
CA LEU A 38 4.15 3.56 6.66
C LEU A 38 3.25 2.78 5.67
N ARG A 39 3.07 1.48 5.90
CA ARG A 39 2.17 0.65 5.10
C ARG A 39 0.74 1.21 5.11
N ARG A 40 0.21 1.53 6.30
CA ARG A 40 -1.14 2.11 6.45
C ARG A 40 -1.24 3.44 5.74
N ALA A 41 -0.24 4.32 5.85
CA ALA A 41 -0.24 5.62 5.19
C ALA A 41 -0.33 5.51 3.66
N ILE A 42 0.44 4.61 3.06
CA ILE A 42 0.42 4.39 1.60
C ILE A 42 -0.94 3.85 1.14
N ILE A 43 -1.51 2.89 1.88
CA ILE A 43 -2.85 2.35 1.58
C ILE A 43 -3.92 3.44 1.70
N SER A 44 -3.87 4.26 2.75
CA SER A 44 -4.80 5.37 2.95
C SER A 44 -4.66 6.44 1.87
N ALA A 45 -3.44 6.80 1.48
CA ALA A 45 -3.17 7.75 0.40
C ALA A 45 -3.70 7.24 -0.95
N ARG A 46 -3.62 5.94 -1.24
CA ARG A 46 -4.27 5.33 -2.41
C ARG A 46 -5.80 5.43 -2.30
N ALA A 47 -6.38 5.08 -1.16
CA ALA A 47 -7.83 5.12 -0.95
C ALA A 47 -8.41 6.55 -1.07
N GLN A 48 -7.62 7.56 -0.71
CA GLN A 48 -7.98 8.98 -0.84
C GLN A 48 -7.72 9.54 -2.25
N GLY A 49 -7.18 8.74 -3.17
CA GLY A 49 -6.85 9.14 -4.54
C GLY A 49 -5.59 10.00 -4.66
N THR A 50 -4.83 10.16 -3.57
CA THR A 50 -3.52 10.85 -3.55
C THR A 50 -2.48 10.08 -4.34
N PHE A 51 -2.48 8.75 -4.23
CA PHE A 51 -1.72 7.86 -5.08
C PHE A 51 -2.66 7.14 -6.04
N LYS A 52 -2.37 7.24 -7.34
CA LYS A 52 -3.10 6.59 -8.42
C LYS A 52 -2.37 5.34 -8.89
N ALA A 53 -3.15 4.47 -9.51
CA ALA A 53 -2.66 3.38 -10.34
C ALA A 53 -1.49 3.84 -11.24
N GLY A 54 -0.35 3.15 -11.15
CA GLY A 54 0.85 3.45 -11.95
C GLY A 54 1.74 4.55 -11.39
N ASP A 55 1.37 5.21 -10.27
CA ASP A 55 2.23 6.20 -9.64
C ASP A 55 3.49 5.54 -9.10
N ARG A 56 4.63 6.21 -9.33
CA ARG A 56 5.93 5.75 -8.85
C ARG A 56 6.11 6.14 -7.39
N LEU A 57 6.43 5.16 -6.56
CA LEU A 57 6.84 5.39 -5.18
C LEU A 57 8.29 5.87 -5.09
N PRO A 58 8.61 6.73 -4.10
CA PRO A 58 9.98 7.17 -3.89
C PRO A 58 10.90 5.99 -3.56
N PRO A 59 12.20 6.09 -3.93
CA PRO A 59 13.18 5.07 -3.60
C PRO A 59 13.29 4.86 -2.09
N VAL A 60 13.50 3.61 -1.67
CA VAL A 60 13.60 3.20 -0.25
C VAL A 60 14.54 4.11 0.54
N ARG A 61 15.71 4.43 -0.02
CA ARG A 61 16.72 5.28 0.66
C ARG A 61 16.27 6.73 0.79
N SER A 62 15.67 7.29 -0.26
CA SER A 62 15.17 8.68 -0.25
C SER A 62 14.03 8.84 0.75
N LEU A 63 13.07 7.91 0.73
CA LEU A 63 11.93 7.93 1.66
C LEU A 63 12.37 7.71 3.12
N ALA A 64 13.37 6.85 3.35
CA ALA A 64 13.93 6.66 4.68
C ALA A 64 14.56 7.93 5.25
N GLN A 65 15.24 8.71 4.40
CA GLN A 65 15.83 10.00 4.78
C GLN A 65 14.76 11.04 5.09
N GLU A 66 13.75 11.15 4.21
CA GLU A 66 12.64 12.10 4.37
C GLU A 66 11.83 11.83 5.65
N LEU A 67 11.50 10.57 5.91
CA LEU A 67 10.75 10.15 7.09
C LEU A 67 11.61 9.97 8.34
N ASN A 68 12.94 10.11 8.22
CA ASN A 68 13.92 9.86 9.29
C ASN A 68 13.73 8.49 9.98
N ILE A 69 13.60 7.41 9.19
CA ILE A 69 13.48 6.02 9.67
C ILE A 69 14.54 5.12 9.04
N ALA A 70 14.75 3.94 9.64
CA ALA A 70 15.72 2.99 9.11
C ALA A 70 15.33 2.50 7.70
N VAL A 71 16.30 2.39 6.80
CA VAL A 71 16.13 1.90 5.42
C VAL A 71 15.46 0.51 5.40
N ASN A 72 15.85 -0.37 6.32
CA ASN A 72 15.28 -1.72 6.44
C ASN A 72 13.78 -1.70 6.82
N THR A 73 13.33 -0.66 7.54
CA THR A 73 11.92 -0.46 7.88
C THR A 73 11.10 -0.11 6.64
N VAL A 74 11.61 0.80 5.80
CA VAL A 74 10.97 1.15 4.52
C VAL A 74 10.95 -0.05 3.59
N ALA A 75 12.08 -0.76 3.48
CA ALA A 75 12.17 -1.97 2.66
C ALA A 75 11.17 -3.05 3.12
N LYS A 76 11.01 -3.24 4.44
CA LYS A 76 10.00 -4.15 5.00
C LYS A 76 8.58 -3.72 4.63
N ALA A 77 8.26 -2.43 4.76
CA ALA A 77 6.95 -1.91 4.40
C ALA A 77 6.63 -2.14 2.91
N TYR A 78 7.58 -1.87 2.02
CA TYR A 78 7.41 -2.08 0.58
C TYR A 78 7.22 -3.56 0.25
N LYS A 79 8.00 -4.45 0.88
CA LYS A 79 7.84 -5.90 0.72
C LYS A 79 6.45 -6.38 1.14
N GLU A 80 5.91 -5.86 2.24
CA GLU A 80 4.55 -6.20 2.68
C GLU A 80 3.47 -5.62 1.76
N LEU A 81 3.66 -4.40 1.25
CA LEU A 81 2.76 -3.81 0.25
C LEU A 81 2.74 -4.60 -1.05
N GLU A 82 3.90 -5.10 -1.48
CA GLU A 82 4.04 -5.93 -2.68
C GLU A 82 3.38 -7.29 -2.48
N ALA A 83 3.59 -7.93 -1.33
CA ALA A 83 2.90 -9.17 -0.96
C ALA A 83 1.37 -9.00 -0.86
N ALA A 84 0.90 -7.80 -0.49
CA ALA A 84 -0.52 -7.44 -0.47
C ALA A 84 -1.05 -6.99 -1.84
N GLY A 85 -0.20 -6.94 -2.87
CA GLY A 85 -0.56 -6.52 -4.22
C GLY A 85 -0.87 -5.02 -4.34
N VAL A 86 -0.52 -4.19 -3.36
CA VAL A 86 -0.74 -2.73 -3.38
C VAL A 86 0.30 -2.03 -4.26
N ILE A 87 1.50 -2.61 -4.33
CA ILE A 87 2.60 -2.10 -5.15
C ILE A 87 3.22 -3.24 -5.96
N GLU A 88 3.90 -2.88 -7.03
CA GLU A 88 4.73 -3.78 -7.83
C GLU A 88 6.13 -3.20 -8.01
N THR A 89 7.17 -4.03 -7.87
CA THR A 89 8.56 -3.58 -8.05
C THR A 89 9.13 -4.09 -9.37
N HIS A 90 9.48 -3.17 -10.26
CA HIS A 90 10.08 -3.46 -11.57
C HIS A 90 11.61 -3.30 -11.52
N GLY A 91 12.26 -3.93 -10.54
CA GLY A 91 13.72 -3.91 -10.38
C GLY A 91 14.33 -2.49 -10.40
N ARG A 92 15.10 -2.16 -11.45
CA ARG A 92 15.75 -0.84 -11.61
C ARG A 92 14.78 0.30 -11.92
N ALA A 93 13.59 0.00 -12.45
CA ALA A 93 12.59 1.02 -12.77
C ALA A 93 11.97 1.65 -11.51
N GLY A 94 11.96 0.90 -10.40
CA GLY A 94 11.43 1.34 -9.11
C GLY A 94 10.16 0.58 -8.71
N SER A 95 9.48 1.10 -7.70
CA SER A 95 8.22 0.55 -7.19
C SER A 95 7.06 1.43 -7.62
N PHE A 96 5.95 0.82 -8.02
CA PHE A 96 4.78 1.50 -8.57
C PHE A 96 3.52 1.04 -7.85
N ILE A 97 2.53 1.92 -7.71
CA ILE A 97 1.21 1.58 -7.18
C ILE A 97 0.49 0.73 -8.22
N THR A 98 -0.05 -0.42 -7.80
CA THR A 98 -0.75 -1.29 -8.73
C THR A 98 -2.06 -0.66 -9.20
N ALA A 99 -2.33 -0.83 -10.50
CA ALA A 99 -3.57 -0.40 -11.11
C ALA A 99 -4.76 -1.26 -10.73
N VAL A 100 -4.48 -2.53 -10.42
CA VAL A 100 -5.51 -3.52 -10.15
C VAL A 100 -6.12 -3.23 -8.79
N ASP A 101 -7.40 -3.52 -8.67
CA ASP A 101 -8.14 -3.82 -7.45
C ASP A 101 -7.51 -4.97 -6.66
N ALA A 102 -6.18 -5.15 -6.67
CA ALA A 102 -5.45 -6.25 -6.08
C ALA A 102 -5.67 -6.35 -4.57
N THR A 103 -5.94 -5.23 -3.89
CA THR A 103 -6.42 -5.25 -2.51
C THR A 103 -7.81 -5.87 -2.40
N GLU A 104 -8.76 -5.50 -3.26
CA GLU A 104 -10.10 -6.11 -3.29
C GLU A 104 -10.02 -7.57 -3.74
N HIS A 105 -9.23 -7.88 -4.76
CA HIS A 105 -8.99 -9.23 -5.27
C HIS A 105 -8.34 -10.10 -4.18
N LYS A 106 -7.37 -9.56 -3.42
CA LYS A 106 -6.78 -10.26 -2.28
C LYS A 106 -7.77 -10.41 -1.13
N ALA A 107 -8.62 -9.41 -0.87
CA ALA A 107 -9.70 -9.51 0.11
C ALA A 107 -10.73 -10.57 -0.29
N HIS A 108 -11.14 -10.62 -1.56
CA HIS A 108 -12.00 -11.66 -2.12
C HIS A 108 -11.36 -13.03 -2.00
N GLN A 109 -10.07 -13.17 -2.32
CA GLN A 109 -9.35 -14.43 -2.19
C GLN A 109 -9.28 -14.89 -0.73
N LEU A 110 -8.89 -14.02 0.20
CA LEU A 110 -8.83 -14.35 1.63
C LEU A 110 -10.21 -14.71 2.19
N THR A 111 -11.27 -14.04 1.73
CA THR A 111 -12.65 -14.35 2.11
C THR A 111 -13.07 -15.72 1.58
N ALA A 112 -12.73 -16.03 0.31
CA ALA A 112 -13.01 -17.33 -0.28
C ALA A 112 -12.25 -18.47 0.44
N ASP A 113 -10.97 -18.25 0.77
CA ASP A 113 -10.13 -19.20 1.50
C ASP A 113 -10.72 -19.48 2.90
N TYR A 114 -11.16 -18.44 3.61
CA TYR A 114 -11.83 -18.56 4.90
C TYR A 114 -13.13 -19.38 4.80
N VAL A 115 -14.00 -19.06 3.83
CA VAL A 115 -15.26 -19.80 3.63
C VAL A 115 -14.99 -21.27 3.29
N ALA A 116 -14.01 -21.55 2.43
CA ALA A 116 -13.62 -22.90 2.06
C ALA A 116 -13.12 -23.69 3.28
N ALA A 117 -12.28 -23.09 4.12
CA ALA A 117 -11.80 -23.72 5.36
C ALA A 117 -12.94 -24.04 6.33
N MET A 118 -13.87 -23.11 6.53
CA MET A 118 -15.01 -23.29 7.43
C MET A 118 -15.97 -24.39 6.94
N ARG A 119 -16.23 -24.45 5.61
CA ARG A 119 -17.00 -25.56 5.01
C ARG A 119 -16.29 -26.90 5.18
N GLY A 120 -14.96 -26.94 5.08
CA GLY A 120 -14.15 -28.13 5.36
C GLY A 120 -14.25 -28.63 6.82
N LEU A 121 -14.58 -27.73 7.75
CA LEU A 121 -14.86 -28.06 9.15
C LEU A 121 -16.34 -28.42 9.41
N GLY A 122 -17.19 -28.40 8.39
CA GLY A 122 -18.61 -28.75 8.48
C GLY A 122 -19.54 -27.60 8.89
N PHE A 123 -19.09 -26.34 8.80
CA PHE A 123 -19.96 -25.19 9.05
C PHE A 123 -20.81 -24.86 7.82
N GLU A 124 -22.08 -24.60 8.07
CA GLU A 124 -23.04 -24.10 7.08
C GLU A 124 -22.94 -22.58 6.92
N ASP A 125 -23.31 -22.05 5.76
CA ASP A 125 -23.19 -20.63 5.41
C ASP A 125 -23.74 -19.67 6.50
N PRO A 126 -24.91 -19.91 7.14
CA PRO A 126 -25.40 -19.07 8.23
C PRO A 126 -24.44 -19.02 9.44
N GLN A 127 -23.81 -20.15 9.78
CA GLN A 127 -22.88 -20.23 10.90
C GLN A 127 -21.56 -19.52 10.57
N ILE A 128 -21.08 -19.63 9.32
CA ILE A 128 -19.89 -18.92 8.83
C ILE A 128 -20.07 -17.40 8.95
N LEU A 129 -21.26 -16.90 8.57
CA LEU A 129 -21.61 -15.49 8.70
C LEU A 129 -21.66 -15.07 10.18
N THR A 130 -22.22 -15.90 11.06
CA THR A 130 -22.21 -15.65 12.50
C THR A 130 -20.78 -15.58 13.05
N MET A 131 -19.89 -16.48 12.64
CA MET A 131 -18.46 -16.45 13.04
C MET A 131 -17.76 -15.17 12.57
N CYS A 132 -17.95 -14.76 11.30
CA CYS A 132 -17.42 -13.48 10.81
C CYS A 132 -17.94 -12.30 11.63
N ARG A 133 -19.23 -12.30 11.95
CA ARG A 133 -19.89 -11.24 12.72
C ARG A 133 -19.32 -11.12 14.13
N HIS A 134 -19.13 -12.26 14.81
CA HIS A 134 -18.47 -12.31 16.13
C HIS A 134 -17.01 -11.82 16.06
N ALA A 135 -16.24 -12.25 15.05
CA ALA A 135 -14.86 -11.83 14.88
C ALA A 135 -14.73 -10.31 14.63
N LEU A 136 -15.72 -9.71 13.98
CA LEU A 136 -15.83 -8.27 13.76
C LEU A 136 -16.37 -7.50 14.97
N GLY A 137 -16.68 -8.17 16.09
CA GLY A 137 -17.17 -7.54 17.31
C GLY A 137 -18.64 -7.10 17.26
N PHE A 138 -19.41 -7.57 16.28
CA PHE A 138 -20.84 -7.34 16.24
C PHE A 138 -21.54 -8.42 17.06
N GLU A 139 -21.69 -8.22 18.37
CA GLU A 139 -22.54 -9.10 19.17
C GLU A 139 -24.00 -8.96 18.72
N GLN A 140 -24.67 -10.08 18.41
CA GLN A 140 -26.11 -10.09 18.20
C GLN A 140 -26.79 -9.76 19.53
N ILE A 141 -27.49 -8.63 19.57
CA ILE A 141 -28.57 -8.40 20.55
C ILE A 141 -29.56 -9.55 20.33
N GLN A 142 -29.55 -10.53 21.23
CA GLN A 142 -30.54 -11.60 21.24
C GLN A 142 -31.90 -10.97 21.59
N HIS A 143 -32.72 -10.70 20.58
CA HIS A 143 -34.17 -10.61 20.79
C HIS A 143 -34.70 -12.03 20.99
N HIS A 144 -34.64 -12.52 22.23
CA HIS A 144 -35.56 -13.54 22.70
C HIS A 144 -36.87 -12.84 23.06
N ALA A 145 -37.94 -13.20 22.36
CA ALA A 145 -39.33 -12.99 22.77
C ALA A 145 -40.00 -14.36 22.82
#